data_AF-A0A851CNC8-F1
#
_entry.id   AF-A0A851CNC8-F1
#
_cell.length_a   1.000
_cell.length_b   1.000
_cell.length_c   1.000
_cell.angle_alpha   90.00
_cell.angle_beta   90.00
_cell.angle_gamma   90.00
#
_symmetry.space_group_name_H-M   'P 1'
#
loop_
_entity.id
_entity.type
_entity.pdbx_description
1 polymer ?
#
loop_
_entity_poly.entity_id
_entity_poly.type
_entity_poly.pdbx_seq_one_letter_code
_entity_poly.pdbx_strand_id
1 'polypeptide(L)'
;LEKLRNKKMMYHLLKEGLVSQEVFRGVVRACRKKIREAKARFEFKLSTSVENNKKSFYKYINGKRKDKIGLCSLLHGAGNLVTKNEEKVEVLNAFFASVFSGKTACPQDNSPLGLVNNVREHYCPLVIQEGAVRELLGHLDVHKSMGPDGIHPRVMREFADELVRLLSIIYQELWLTGEVPDDWKLANVMPVYKKGRKEDPGNYRPVSLTSVPGKVMEQFILNVMMQNLQNGQGIRSSQHGFMQGRSCLTNLISFYYQVTHLVDAGKSVDGVYLDFRKVFNTVSHSILL
;
A
#
# COMPACT_ATOMS: atom_id res chain seq x y z
N LEU A 1 18.24 24.85 20.41
CA LEU A 1 16.95 25.51 20.06
C LEU A 1 17.02 27.02 20.22
N GLU A 2 17.61 27.52 21.31
CA GLU A 2 17.80 28.95 21.60
C GLU A 2 18.39 29.79 20.45
N LYS A 3 19.50 29.36 19.83
CA LYS A 3 20.13 30.07 18.69
C LYS A 3 19.24 30.15 17.43
N LEU A 4 18.32 29.19 17.25
CA LEU A 4 17.33 29.21 16.15
C LEU A 4 16.22 30.21 16.45
N ARG A 5 15.73 30.25 17.70
CA ARG A 5 14.77 31.26 18.17
C ARG A 5 15.36 32.66 18.05
N ASN A 6 16.62 32.85 18.48
CA ASN A 6 17.34 34.10 18.34
C ASN A 6 17.48 34.51 16.86
N LYS A 7 17.85 33.61 15.95
CA LYS A 7 17.87 33.90 14.50
C LYS A 7 16.50 34.37 13.99
N LYS A 8 15.41 33.74 14.43
CA LYS A 8 14.04 34.13 14.03
C LYS A 8 13.67 35.51 14.55
N MET A 9 13.95 35.78 15.83
CA MET A 9 13.74 37.09 16.46
C MET A 9 14.53 38.20 15.75
N MET A 10 15.82 37.98 15.49
CA MET A 10 16.69 38.96 14.82
C MET A 10 16.29 39.21 13.36
N TYR A 11 15.59 38.28 12.72
CA TYR A 11 15.01 38.50 11.38
C TYR A 11 13.82 39.46 11.43
N HIS A 12 12.97 39.37 12.45
CA HIS A 12 11.87 40.30 12.67
C HIS A 12 12.40 41.71 12.97
N LEU A 13 13.38 41.83 13.87
CA LEU A 13 14.01 43.11 14.19
C LEU A 13 14.74 43.74 12.99
N LEU A 14 15.32 42.93 12.10
CA LEU A 14 15.88 43.42 10.83
C LEU A 14 14.79 43.97 9.90
N LYS A 15 13.62 43.31 9.83
CA LYS A 15 12.49 43.78 9.01
C LYS A 15 11.90 45.09 9.53
N GLU A 16 11.92 45.29 10.84
CA GLU A 16 11.45 46.51 11.50
C GLU A 16 12.47 47.66 11.46
N GLY A 17 13.66 47.45 10.87
CA GLY A 17 14.71 48.46 10.78
C GLY A 17 15.48 48.69 12.09
N LEU A 18 15.19 47.92 13.14
CA LEU A 18 15.78 48.07 14.48
C LEU A 18 17.20 47.48 14.60
N VAL A 19 17.62 46.65 13.63
CA VAL A 19 18.91 45.98 13.64
C VAL A 19 19.55 46.05 12.26
N SER A 20 20.87 46.32 12.20
CA SER A 20 21.59 46.36 10.92
C SER A 20 21.73 44.99 10.28
N GLN A 21 21.83 44.97 8.94
CA GLN A 21 21.99 43.73 8.17
C GLN A 21 23.26 42.96 8.60
N GLU A 22 24.30 43.66 9.04
CA GLU A 22 25.57 43.08 9.47
C GLU A 22 25.44 42.28 10.77
N VAL A 23 24.70 42.82 11.74
CA VAL A 23 24.39 42.14 13.00
C VAL A 23 23.57 40.87 12.73
N PHE A 24 22.57 40.94 11.85
CA PHE A 24 21.80 39.76 11.45
C PHE A 24 22.69 38.70 10.77
N ARG A 25 23.59 39.09 9.85
CA ARG A 25 24.54 38.16 9.22
C ARG A 25 25.43 37.47 10.26
N GLY A 26 25.85 38.17 11.31
CA GLY A 26 26.58 37.59 12.46
C GLY A 26 25.79 36.47 13.15
N VAL A 27 24.53 36.73 13.46
CA VAL A 27 23.62 35.74 14.10
C VAL A 27 23.37 34.54 13.19
N VAL A 28 23.18 34.76 11.89
CA VAL A 28 23.03 33.69 10.89
C VAL A 28 24.29 32.81 10.82
N ARG A 29 25.48 33.41 10.79
CA ARG A 29 26.76 32.68 10.79
C ARG A 29 26.91 31.83 12.04
N ALA A 30 26.64 32.38 13.21
CA ALA A 30 26.69 31.65 14.48
C ALA A 30 25.69 30.49 14.53
N CYS A 31 24.47 30.70 14.02
CA CYS A 31 23.44 29.66 13.94
C CYS A 31 23.84 28.54 12.97
N ARG A 32 24.35 28.88 11.78
CA ARG A 32 24.87 27.91 10.80
C ARG A 32 26.04 27.10 11.36
N LYS A 33 26.95 27.72 12.13
CA LYS A 33 28.07 27.01 12.80
C LYS A 33 27.54 25.95 13.77
N LYS A 34 26.61 26.32 14.66
CA LYS A 34 25.98 25.39 15.62
C LYS A 34 25.23 24.23 14.94
N ILE A 35 24.52 24.50 13.84
CA ILE A 35 23.83 23.46 13.05
C ILE A 35 24.85 22.47 12.45
N ARG A 36 25.95 22.97 11.87
CA ARG A 36 27.02 22.12 11.33
C ARG A 36 27.64 21.25 12.42
N GLU A 37 27.97 21.82 13.57
CA GLU A 37 28.51 21.08 14.72
C GLU A 37 27.56 20.02 15.26
N ALA A 38 26.26 20.33 15.33
CA ALA A 38 25.24 19.37 15.79
C ALA A 38 25.05 18.23 14.79
N LYS A 39 25.05 18.55 13.50
CA LYS A 39 24.95 17.56 12.42
C LYS A 39 26.16 16.63 12.40
N ALA A 40 27.38 17.18 12.48
CA ALA A 40 28.60 16.38 12.55
C ALA A 40 28.62 15.46 13.77
N ARG A 41 28.19 15.95 14.93
CA ARG A 41 28.04 15.13 16.15
C ARG A 41 27.02 14.01 15.98
N PHE A 42 25.89 14.28 15.32
CA PHE A 42 24.89 13.27 15.03
C PHE A 42 25.43 12.20 14.07
N GLU A 43 26.09 12.60 12.98
CA GLU A 43 26.68 11.70 12.00
C GLU A 43 27.78 10.82 12.62
N PHE A 44 28.63 11.39 13.48
CA PHE A 44 29.66 10.67 14.22
C PHE A 44 29.08 9.64 15.21
N LYS A 45 28.01 10.00 15.93
CA LYS A 45 27.29 9.05 16.79
C LYS A 45 26.69 7.90 15.96
N LEU A 46 26.15 8.23 14.79
CA LEU A 46 25.54 7.23 13.92
C LEU A 46 26.59 6.26 13.33
N SER A 47 27.80 6.73 13.02
CA SER A 47 28.90 5.90 12.52
C SER A 47 29.51 5.00 13.60
N THR A 48 29.60 5.50 14.84
CA THR A 48 30.14 4.73 15.97
C THR A 48 29.14 3.68 16.50
N SER A 49 27.84 3.90 16.33
CA SER A 49 26.81 2.94 16.75
C SER A 49 26.38 1.95 15.66
N VAL A 50 27.10 1.84 14.53
CA VAL A 50 26.67 1.01 13.38
C VAL A 50 26.59 -0.46 13.76
N GLU A 51 27.54 -0.98 14.54
CA GLU A 51 27.58 -2.38 14.94
C GLU A 51 26.31 -2.78 15.70
N ASN A 52 25.81 -1.89 16.56
CA ASN A 52 24.62 -2.12 17.39
C ASN A 52 23.30 -1.67 16.74
N ASN A 53 23.33 -0.73 15.78
CA ASN A 53 22.13 -0.19 15.13
C ASN A 53 22.35 0.10 13.64
N LYS A 54 22.56 -0.97 12.86
CA LYS A 54 22.69 -0.91 11.39
C LYS A 54 21.48 -0.22 10.73
N LYS A 55 20.28 -0.43 11.27
CA LYS A 55 19.01 0.07 10.70
C LYS A 55 18.95 1.61 10.68
N SER A 56 19.34 2.29 11.76
CA SER A 56 19.34 3.75 11.81
C SER A 56 20.37 4.36 10.86
N PHE A 57 21.55 3.73 10.74
CA PHE A 57 22.61 4.16 9.83
C PHE A 57 22.17 4.09 8.37
N TYR A 58 21.73 2.92 7.90
CA TYR A 58 21.26 2.76 6.53
C TYR A 58 20.01 3.62 6.23
N LYS A 59 19.13 3.84 7.20
CA LYS A 59 18.00 4.78 7.06
C LYS A 59 18.49 6.21 6.76
N TYR A 60 19.51 6.69 7.48
CA TYR A 60 20.10 8.02 7.26
C TYR A 60 20.80 8.12 5.90
N ILE A 61 21.65 7.14 5.56
CA ILE A 61 22.38 7.09 4.29
C ILE A 61 21.42 7.00 3.11
N ASN A 62 20.42 6.12 3.16
CA ASN A 62 19.41 6.02 2.11
C ASN A 62 18.59 7.30 1.99
N GLY A 63 18.37 8.04 3.08
CA GLY A 63 17.78 9.37 3.05
C GLY A 63 18.66 10.43 2.37
N LYS A 64 19.99 10.29 2.42
CA LYS A 64 20.95 11.16 1.72
C LYS A 64 21.17 10.80 0.27
N ARG A 65 21.04 9.51 -0.08
CA ARG A 65 21.14 8.98 -1.45
C ARG A 65 19.88 9.20 -2.28
N LYS A 66 18.83 9.79 -1.72
CA LYS A 66 17.67 10.26 -2.50
C LYS A 66 18.07 11.51 -3.29
N ASP A 67 18.78 11.30 -4.39
CA ASP A 67 18.43 12.08 -5.56
C ASP A 67 16.93 11.84 -5.79
N LYS A 68 16.14 12.91 -5.94
CA LYS A 68 14.79 12.80 -6.48
C LYS A 68 14.94 12.43 -7.96
N ILE A 69 15.38 11.20 -8.24
CA ILE A 69 15.37 10.65 -9.58
C ILE A 69 13.90 10.34 -9.80
N GLY A 70 13.21 11.23 -10.53
CA GLY A 70 11.95 10.89 -11.16
C GLY A 70 12.12 9.60 -11.98
N LEU A 71 11.02 8.97 -12.40
CA LEU A 71 11.07 7.75 -13.21
C LEU A 71 12.22 7.79 -14.23
N CYS A 72 13.03 6.73 -14.29
CA CYS A 72 14.04 6.58 -15.34
C CYS A 72 13.38 6.71 -16.71
N SER A 73 14.18 7.04 -17.71
CA SER A 73 13.71 7.09 -19.09
C SER A 73 13.06 5.75 -19.46
N LEU A 74 11.94 5.76 -20.18
CA LEU A 74 11.19 4.54 -20.53
C LEU A 74 11.28 4.25 -22.02
N LEU A 75 11.30 2.99 -22.41
CA LEU A 75 11.21 2.56 -23.80
C LEU A 75 9.75 2.59 -24.23
N HIS A 76 9.46 3.39 -25.27
CA HIS A 76 8.19 3.34 -25.97
C HIS A 76 8.14 2.12 -26.90
N GLY A 77 6.94 1.68 -27.31
CA GLY A 77 6.74 0.51 -28.18
C GLY A 77 7.47 0.60 -29.54
N ALA A 78 7.83 1.81 -29.97
CA ALA A 78 8.62 2.07 -31.18
C ALA A 78 10.15 1.98 -30.97
N GLY A 79 10.62 1.60 -29.78
CA GLY A 79 12.05 1.48 -29.44
C GLY A 79 12.75 2.78 -29.00
N ASN A 80 12.04 3.91 -29.04
CA ASN A 80 12.59 5.21 -28.61
C ASN A 80 12.53 5.40 -27.09
N LEU A 81 13.52 6.12 -26.55
CA LEU A 81 13.61 6.41 -25.13
C LEU A 81 12.89 7.72 -24.78
N VAL A 82 11.98 7.64 -23.83
CA VAL A 82 11.11 8.72 -23.36
C VAL A 82 11.65 9.29 -22.07
N THR A 83 11.89 10.60 -22.04
CA THR A 83 12.48 11.31 -20.89
C THR A 83 11.51 12.27 -20.18
N LYS A 84 10.51 12.81 -20.90
CA LYS A 84 9.47 13.68 -20.34
C LYS A 84 8.48 12.92 -19.47
N ASN A 85 7.96 13.56 -18.43
CA ASN A 85 7.11 12.88 -17.44
C ASN A 85 5.74 12.52 -18.03
N GLU A 86 5.18 13.40 -18.84
CA GLU A 86 3.87 13.24 -19.47
C GLU A 86 3.89 12.02 -20.40
N GLU A 87 4.89 11.95 -21.28
CA GLU A 87 5.09 10.83 -22.20
C GLU A 87 5.36 9.51 -21.45
N LYS A 88 6.09 9.54 -20.32
CA LYS A 88 6.31 8.35 -19.47
C LYS A 88 5.01 7.82 -18.86
N VAL A 89 4.11 8.71 -18.45
CA VAL A 89 2.80 8.34 -17.91
C VAL A 89 1.99 7.63 -18.99
N GLU A 90 1.97 8.15 -20.21
CA GLU A 90 1.27 7.51 -21.33
C GLU A 90 1.83 6.13 -21.67
N VAL A 91 3.16 5.99 -21.72
CA VAL A 91 3.81 4.68 -21.95
C VAL A 91 3.38 3.66 -20.90
N LEU A 92 3.42 4.03 -19.62
CA LEU A 92 3.03 3.15 -18.52
C LEU A 92 1.54 2.84 -18.54
N ASN A 93 0.70 3.84 -18.81
CA ASN A 93 -0.75 3.68 -18.88
C ASN A 93 -1.15 2.72 -20.01
N ALA A 94 -0.63 2.94 -21.22
CA ALA A 94 -0.85 2.06 -22.36
C ALA A 94 -0.40 0.62 -22.05
N PHE A 95 0.78 0.47 -21.43
CA PHE A 95 1.26 -0.85 -21.03
C PHE A 95 0.34 -1.50 -19.98
N PHE A 96 -0.01 -0.81 -18.90
CA PHE A 96 -0.86 -1.37 -17.85
C PHE A 96 -2.26 -1.73 -18.36
N ALA A 97 -2.85 -0.88 -19.21
CA ALA A 97 -4.13 -1.16 -19.86
C ALA A 97 -4.05 -2.39 -20.77
N SER A 98 -3.00 -2.53 -21.59
CA SER A 98 -2.84 -3.68 -22.50
C SER A 98 -2.69 -5.03 -21.80
N VAL A 99 -2.25 -5.03 -20.54
CA VAL A 99 -2.09 -6.25 -19.74
C VAL A 99 -3.43 -6.71 -19.15
N PHE A 100 -4.38 -5.80 -19.01
CA PHE A 100 -5.71 -6.12 -18.51
C PHE A 100 -6.49 -6.88 -19.60
N SER A 101 -6.82 -8.14 -19.31
CA SER A 101 -7.55 -8.98 -20.26
C SER A 101 -9.04 -8.61 -20.19
N GLY A 102 -9.48 -7.67 -21.03
CA GLY A 102 -10.85 -7.16 -21.10
C GLY A 102 -11.90 -8.16 -21.64
N LYS A 103 -11.81 -9.46 -21.34
CA LYS A 103 -12.89 -10.40 -21.68
C LYS A 103 -14.07 -10.17 -20.73
N THR A 104 -14.89 -9.19 -21.05
CA THR A 104 -16.22 -8.92 -20.47
C THR A 104 -17.34 -9.67 -21.21
N ALA A 105 -17.03 -10.73 -21.95
CA ALA A 105 -18.06 -11.62 -22.46
C ALA A 105 -18.53 -12.53 -21.32
N CYS A 106 -19.71 -12.25 -20.76
CA CYS A 106 -20.48 -13.27 -20.05
C CYS A 106 -20.65 -14.47 -21.00
N PRO A 107 -20.23 -15.68 -20.62
CA PRO A 107 -20.88 -16.86 -21.18
C PRO A 107 -22.37 -16.72 -20.86
N GLN A 108 -23.23 -16.83 -21.87
CA GLN A 108 -24.66 -17.03 -21.63
C GLN A 108 -24.81 -18.17 -20.62
N ASP A 109 -25.56 -17.91 -19.54
CA ASP A 109 -25.86 -18.86 -18.47
C ASP A 109 -26.38 -20.17 -19.03
N ASN A 110 -25.47 -21.13 -19.26
CA ASN A 110 -25.76 -22.49 -19.62
C ASN A 110 -24.72 -23.40 -18.95
N SER A 111 -24.58 -23.27 -17.63
CA SER A 111 -23.93 -24.29 -16.80
C SER A 111 -24.94 -24.84 -15.79
N PRO A 112 -24.98 -26.16 -15.53
CA PRO A 112 -26.06 -26.77 -14.77
C PRO A 112 -26.00 -26.29 -13.31
N LEU A 113 -27.17 -25.94 -12.77
CA LEU A 113 -27.48 -25.59 -11.36
C LEU A 113 -27.14 -26.69 -10.32
N GLY A 114 -26.16 -27.55 -10.57
CA GLY A 114 -25.99 -28.86 -9.91
C GLY A 114 -25.08 -28.92 -8.70
N LEU A 115 -24.37 -27.84 -8.29
CA LEU A 115 -23.35 -27.95 -7.23
C LEU A 115 -23.45 -26.90 -6.11
N VAL A 116 -24.46 -26.02 -6.13
CA VAL A 116 -24.65 -24.98 -5.10
C VAL A 116 -26.00 -25.12 -4.37
N ASN A 117 -26.49 -26.37 -4.20
CA ASN A 117 -27.80 -26.60 -3.58
C ASN A 117 -27.78 -26.94 -2.08
N ASN A 118 -26.65 -26.79 -1.37
CA ASN A 118 -26.58 -27.13 0.06
C ASN A 118 -26.11 -25.99 0.98
N VAL A 119 -26.20 -24.72 0.58
CA VAL A 119 -26.09 -23.59 1.53
C VAL A 119 -27.40 -22.83 1.57
N ARG A 120 -28.45 -23.51 2.02
CA ARG A 120 -29.58 -22.83 2.65
C ARG A 120 -29.20 -22.66 4.11
N GLU A 121 -29.03 -21.41 4.56
CA GLU A 121 -29.77 -20.84 5.70
C GLU A 121 -29.10 -19.62 6.36
N HIS A 122 -29.94 -18.61 6.61
CA HIS A 122 -29.74 -17.40 7.43
C HIS A 122 -28.73 -16.34 6.97
N TYR A 123 -29.04 -15.66 5.86
CA TYR A 123 -28.62 -14.26 5.74
C TYR A 123 -29.44 -13.42 6.73
N CYS A 124 -28.97 -13.33 7.97
CA CYS A 124 -29.39 -12.22 8.81
C CYS A 124 -29.02 -10.93 8.06
N PRO A 125 -29.91 -9.93 7.91
CA PRO A 125 -29.53 -8.68 7.26
C PRO A 125 -28.33 -8.13 8.02
N LEU A 126 -27.18 -8.06 7.35
CA LEU A 126 -25.97 -7.57 7.99
C LEU A 126 -26.16 -6.08 8.24
N VAL A 127 -26.36 -5.72 9.51
CA VAL A 127 -26.42 -4.34 9.95
C VAL A 127 -25.00 -3.87 10.25
N ILE A 128 -24.56 -2.84 9.54
CA ILE A 128 -23.24 -2.25 9.74
C ILE A 128 -23.28 -1.41 11.01
N GLN A 129 -22.71 -1.97 12.09
CA GLN A 129 -22.66 -1.33 13.39
C GLN A 129 -21.58 -0.25 13.45
N GLU A 130 -21.91 0.88 14.07
CA GLU A 130 -20.97 1.98 14.33
C GLU A 130 -19.69 1.51 15.04
N GLY A 131 -19.81 0.56 15.98
CA GLY A 131 -18.66 -0.02 16.68
C GLY A 131 -17.68 -0.73 15.75
N ALA A 132 -18.17 -1.47 14.75
CA ALA A 132 -17.32 -2.16 13.78
C ALA A 132 -16.58 -1.17 12.87
N VAL A 133 -17.27 -0.11 12.44
CA VAL A 133 -16.65 0.97 11.67
C VAL A 133 -15.56 1.67 12.49
N ARG A 134 -15.85 1.98 13.76
CA ARG A 134 -14.89 2.60 14.67
C ARG A 134 -13.63 1.76 14.84
N GLU A 135 -13.79 0.46 15.01
CA GLU A 135 -12.67 -0.48 15.12
C GLU A 135 -11.80 -0.46 13.86
N LEU A 136 -12.40 -0.53 12.67
CA LEU A 136 -11.66 -0.48 11.40
C LEU A 136 -10.91 0.85 11.22
N LEU A 137 -11.53 1.99 11.59
CA LEU A 137 -10.87 3.29 11.57
C LEU A 137 -9.70 3.36 12.54
N GLY A 138 -9.85 2.80 13.75
CA GLY A 138 -8.80 2.74 14.77
C GLY A 138 -7.56 1.98 14.31
N HIS A 139 -7.74 0.95 13.47
CA HIS A 139 -6.66 0.14 12.92
C HIS A 139 -6.00 0.72 11.65
N LEU A 140 -6.46 1.88 11.15
CA LEU A 140 -5.85 2.51 9.98
C LEU A 140 -4.37 2.86 10.24
N ASP A 141 -3.53 2.51 9.27
CA ASP A 141 -2.13 2.93 9.24
C ASP A 141 -2.02 4.38 8.75
N VAL A 142 -1.75 5.28 9.68
CA VAL A 142 -1.61 6.73 9.43
C VAL A 142 -0.38 7.15 8.65
N HIS A 143 0.48 6.20 8.27
CA HIS A 143 1.63 6.47 7.42
C HIS A 143 1.38 6.08 5.96
N LYS A 144 0.18 5.60 5.61
CA LYS A 144 -0.22 5.30 4.23
C LYS A 144 -0.62 6.57 3.46
N SER A 145 -0.48 6.48 2.13
CA SER A 145 -0.85 7.55 1.21
C SER A 145 -2.37 7.69 1.07
N MET A 146 -2.81 8.92 0.80
CA MET A 146 -4.19 9.25 0.41
C MET A 146 -4.52 8.77 -1.01
N GLY A 147 -5.82 8.60 -1.28
CA GLY A 147 -6.35 8.35 -2.62
C GLY A 147 -6.50 9.65 -3.43
N PRO A 148 -7.24 9.61 -4.55
CA PRO A 148 -7.54 10.80 -5.36
C PRO A 148 -8.41 11.83 -4.62
N ASP A 149 -9.16 11.40 -3.61
CA ASP A 149 -10.01 12.23 -2.73
C ASP A 149 -9.23 13.17 -1.81
N GLY A 150 -7.92 13.01 -1.69
CA GLY A 150 -7.08 13.81 -0.80
C GLY A 150 -7.26 13.50 0.70
N ILE A 151 -8.08 12.50 1.05
CA ILE A 151 -8.38 12.17 2.44
C ILE A 151 -7.23 11.34 3.02
N HIS A 152 -6.52 11.90 3.97
CA HIS A 152 -5.40 11.21 4.62
C HIS A 152 -5.92 10.21 5.68
N PRO A 153 -5.36 8.99 5.80
CA PRO A 153 -5.78 8.01 6.82
C PRO A 153 -5.72 8.53 8.26
N ARG A 154 -4.80 9.46 8.53
CA ARG A 154 -4.73 10.16 9.83
C ARG A 154 -6.00 10.93 10.17
N VAL A 155 -6.60 11.63 9.21
CA VAL A 155 -7.83 12.38 9.44
C VAL A 155 -8.96 11.40 9.80
N MET A 156 -9.09 10.32 9.03
CA MET A 156 -10.11 9.29 9.28
C MET A 156 -9.98 8.65 10.66
N ARG A 157 -8.74 8.44 11.14
CA ARG A 157 -8.50 7.84 12.46
C ARG A 157 -8.65 8.82 13.63
N GLU A 158 -8.18 10.05 13.47
CA GLU A 158 -8.26 11.07 14.54
C GLU A 158 -9.68 11.61 14.72
N PHE A 159 -10.47 11.67 13.65
CA PHE A 159 -11.89 12.08 13.66
C PHE A 159 -12.84 10.87 13.58
N ALA A 160 -12.41 9.70 14.06
CA ALA A 160 -13.21 8.48 13.94
C ALA A 160 -14.56 8.64 14.64
N ASP A 161 -14.59 9.24 15.83
CA ASP A 161 -15.80 9.34 16.65
C ASP A 161 -16.88 10.19 15.98
N GLU A 162 -16.48 11.23 15.25
CA GLU A 162 -17.38 12.09 14.48
C GLU A 162 -17.82 11.45 13.16
N LEU A 163 -16.91 10.71 12.50
CA LEU A 163 -17.15 10.13 11.18
C LEU A 163 -17.92 8.81 11.22
N VAL A 164 -17.83 8.05 12.32
CA VAL A 164 -18.39 6.70 12.45
C VAL A 164 -19.88 6.65 12.12
N ARG A 165 -20.68 7.56 12.66
CA ARG A 165 -22.12 7.59 12.40
C ARG A 165 -22.41 7.83 10.92
N LEU A 166 -21.75 8.82 10.32
CA LEU A 166 -21.94 9.16 8.91
C LEU A 166 -21.53 8.00 7.99
N LEU A 167 -20.34 7.43 8.23
CA LEU A 167 -19.81 6.32 7.44
C LEU A 167 -20.66 5.07 7.58
N SER A 168 -21.22 4.79 8.76
CA SER A 168 -22.09 3.62 8.97
C SER A 168 -23.36 3.71 8.12
N ILE A 169 -23.98 4.90 8.03
CA ILE A 169 -25.14 5.14 7.15
C ILE A 169 -24.75 4.92 5.69
N ILE A 170 -23.64 5.51 5.25
CA ILE A 170 -23.16 5.38 3.86
C ILE A 170 -22.86 3.91 3.53
N TYR A 171 -22.14 3.20 4.40
CA TYR A 171 -21.82 1.79 4.20
C TYR A 171 -23.06 0.91 4.21
N GLN A 172 -24.05 1.21 5.03
CA GLN A 172 -25.31 0.46 5.05
C GLN A 172 -26.06 0.60 3.72
N GLU A 173 -26.17 1.82 3.20
CA GLU A 173 -26.78 2.08 1.88
C GLU A 173 -26.00 1.37 0.78
N LEU A 174 -24.66 1.47 0.79
CA LEU A 174 -23.79 0.75 -0.15
C LEU A 174 -24.02 -0.75 -0.17
N TRP A 175 -24.20 -1.35 1.02
CA TRP A 175 -24.46 -2.78 1.15
C TRP A 175 -25.84 -3.17 0.61
N LEU A 176 -26.85 -2.32 0.79
CA LEU A 176 -28.22 -2.58 0.36
C LEU A 176 -28.41 -2.37 -1.14
N THR A 177 -27.83 -1.31 -1.71
CA THR A 177 -27.99 -0.96 -3.13
C THR A 177 -26.98 -1.67 -4.02
N GLY A 178 -25.82 -2.04 -3.48
CA GLY A 178 -24.68 -2.52 -4.27
C GLY A 178 -24.00 -1.43 -5.11
N GLU A 179 -24.35 -0.16 -4.91
CA GLU A 179 -23.86 0.95 -5.74
C GLU A 179 -22.76 1.76 -5.05
N VAL A 180 -21.52 1.65 -5.54
CA VAL A 180 -20.37 2.39 -5.00
C VAL A 180 -20.31 3.83 -5.55
N PRO A 181 -19.93 4.86 -4.76
CA PRO A 181 -19.76 6.22 -5.25
C PRO A 181 -18.69 6.29 -6.34
N ASP A 182 -18.91 7.11 -7.37
CA ASP A 182 -17.97 7.22 -8.48
C ASP A 182 -16.59 7.70 -8.04
N ASP A 183 -16.52 8.60 -7.06
CA ASP A 183 -15.26 9.06 -6.47
C ASP A 183 -14.41 7.92 -5.89
N TRP A 184 -15.05 6.85 -5.39
CA TRP A 184 -14.34 5.70 -4.80
C TRP A 184 -13.91 4.68 -5.85
N LYS A 185 -14.47 4.74 -7.07
CA LYS A 185 -14.05 3.94 -8.23
C LYS A 185 -12.76 4.48 -8.86
N LEU A 186 -12.38 5.71 -8.52
CA LEU A 186 -11.14 6.34 -8.99
C LEU A 186 -9.93 5.90 -8.15
N ALA A 187 -8.78 5.81 -8.80
CA ALA A 187 -7.52 5.50 -8.13
C ALA A 187 -6.33 6.24 -8.76
N ASN A 188 -5.40 6.69 -7.92
CA ASN A 188 -4.10 7.14 -8.41
C ASN A 188 -3.20 5.92 -8.64
N VAL A 189 -2.86 5.63 -9.90
CA VAL A 189 -2.01 4.49 -10.26
C VAL A 189 -0.54 4.89 -10.14
N MET A 190 0.14 4.32 -9.14
CA MET A 190 1.57 4.54 -8.91
C MET A 190 2.40 3.39 -9.49
N PRO A 191 3.29 3.65 -10.45
CA PRO A 191 4.23 2.64 -10.94
C PRO A 191 5.32 2.35 -9.90
N VAL A 192 5.43 1.10 -9.47
CA VAL A 192 6.48 0.64 -8.54
C VAL A 192 7.43 -0.30 -9.26
N TYR A 193 8.70 0.09 -9.35
CA TYR A 193 9.74 -0.73 -9.96
C TYR A 193 9.92 -2.06 -9.19
N LYS A 194 9.89 -3.18 -9.91
CA LYS A 194 10.00 -4.53 -9.36
C LYS A 194 11.42 -5.10 -9.49
N LYS A 195 11.91 -5.30 -10.73
CA LYS A 195 13.21 -5.91 -11.07
C LYS A 195 13.51 -5.74 -12.56
N GLY A 196 14.74 -5.95 -13.02
CA GLY A 196 15.09 -5.95 -14.45
C GLY A 196 15.65 -4.62 -14.95
N ARG A 197 15.37 -4.28 -16.21
CA ARG A 197 15.77 -2.98 -16.80
C ARG A 197 14.73 -1.92 -16.43
N LYS A 198 15.17 -0.74 -15.97
CA LYS A 198 14.27 0.33 -15.52
C LYS A 198 13.58 1.04 -16.67
N GLU A 199 14.08 0.85 -17.88
CA GLU A 199 13.54 1.45 -19.09
C GLU A 199 12.34 0.66 -19.62
N ASP A 200 12.22 -0.61 -19.24
CA ASP A 200 11.13 -1.49 -19.67
C ASP A 200 9.89 -1.30 -18.77
N PRO A 201 8.74 -0.85 -19.31
CA PRO A 201 7.49 -0.70 -18.58
C PRO A 201 7.00 -2.00 -17.90
N GLY A 202 7.35 -3.16 -18.47
CA GLY A 202 7.02 -4.48 -17.94
C GLY A 202 7.63 -4.81 -16.59
N ASN A 203 8.65 -4.05 -16.19
CA ASN A 203 9.35 -4.19 -14.92
C ASN A 203 8.75 -3.34 -13.79
N TYR A 204 7.64 -2.66 -14.05
CA TYR A 204 6.88 -1.89 -13.07
C TYR A 204 5.56 -2.59 -12.74
N ARG A 205 5.13 -2.45 -11.49
CA ARG A 205 3.82 -2.88 -10.99
C ARG A 205 2.92 -1.64 -10.84
N PRO A 206 1.68 -1.67 -11.36
CA PRO A 206 0.70 -0.65 -11.02
C PRO A 206 0.22 -0.88 -9.58
N VAL A 207 0.39 0.11 -8.70
CA VAL A 207 -0.21 0.13 -7.36
C VAL A 207 -1.29 1.19 -7.35
N SER A 208 -2.54 0.77 -7.23
CA SER A 208 -3.70 1.66 -7.16
C SER A 208 -3.87 2.22 -5.75
N LEU A 209 -3.81 3.54 -5.62
CA LEU A 209 -4.18 4.26 -4.40
C LEU A 209 -5.64 4.69 -4.50
N THR A 210 -6.54 3.88 -3.92
CA THR A 210 -7.97 4.15 -3.81
C THR A 210 -8.30 4.99 -2.57
N SER A 211 -9.52 5.53 -2.53
CA SER A 211 -10.11 6.28 -1.42
C SER A 211 -9.99 5.53 -0.09
N VAL A 212 -9.69 6.25 1.00
CA VAL A 212 -9.57 5.65 2.34
C VAL A 212 -10.92 5.14 2.86
N PRO A 213 -12.01 5.93 2.81
CA PRO A 213 -13.36 5.42 3.07
C PRO A 213 -13.73 4.16 2.28
N GLY A 214 -13.37 4.11 0.98
CA GLY A 214 -13.61 2.94 0.13
C GLY A 214 -12.88 1.69 0.61
N LYS A 215 -11.60 1.83 0.98
CA LYS A 215 -10.82 0.72 1.57
C LYS A 215 -11.39 0.18 2.87
N VAL A 216 -11.98 1.04 3.70
CA VAL A 216 -12.64 0.60 4.94
C VAL A 216 -13.86 -0.26 4.60
N MET A 217 -14.65 0.12 3.58
CA MET A 217 -15.75 -0.71 3.08
C MET A 217 -15.25 -2.04 2.49
N GLU A 218 -14.17 -2.02 1.70
CA GLU A 218 -13.54 -3.24 1.17
C GLU A 218 -13.12 -4.20 2.31
N GLN A 219 -12.56 -3.67 3.41
CA GLN A 219 -12.21 -4.49 4.58
C GLN A 219 -13.44 -5.09 5.25
N PHE A 220 -14.55 -4.34 5.30
CA PHE A 220 -15.79 -4.86 5.84
C PHE A 220 -16.32 -6.02 5.00
N ILE A 221 -16.39 -5.85 3.67
CA ILE A 221 -16.78 -6.90 2.71
C ILE A 221 -15.85 -8.11 2.84
N LEU A 222 -14.54 -7.88 2.92
CA LEU A 222 -13.54 -8.94 3.10
C LEU A 222 -13.80 -9.75 4.38
N ASN A 223 -14.07 -9.09 5.51
CA ASN A 223 -14.33 -9.76 6.77
C ASN A 223 -15.55 -10.67 6.68
N VAL A 224 -16.63 -10.21 6.06
CA VAL A 224 -17.86 -10.99 5.85
C VAL A 224 -17.59 -12.18 4.94
N MET A 225 -16.92 -11.97 3.80
CA MET A 225 -16.57 -13.04 2.87
C MET A 225 -15.67 -14.09 3.54
N MET A 226 -14.67 -13.66 4.30
CA MET A 226 -13.75 -14.55 5.00
C MET A 226 -14.47 -15.38 6.08
N GLN A 227 -15.39 -14.78 6.84
CA GLN A 227 -16.21 -15.51 7.81
C GLN A 227 -17.04 -16.60 7.12
N ASN A 228 -17.71 -16.26 6.01
CA ASN A 228 -18.52 -17.21 5.24
C ASN A 228 -17.67 -18.36 4.67
N LEU A 229 -16.51 -18.04 4.08
CA LEU A 229 -15.61 -19.03 3.49
C LEU A 229 -14.97 -19.96 4.54
N GLN A 230 -14.70 -19.45 5.75
CA GLN A 230 -14.17 -20.27 6.84
C GLN A 230 -15.25 -21.20 7.41
N ASN A 231 -16.47 -20.71 7.61
CA ASN A 231 -17.58 -21.50 8.12
C ASN A 231 -18.02 -22.58 7.12
N GLY A 232 -17.99 -22.27 5.82
CA GLY A 232 -18.36 -23.18 4.74
C GLY A 232 -17.25 -24.12 4.25
N GLN A 233 -16.08 -24.16 4.91
CA GLN A 233 -14.89 -24.92 4.48
C GLN A 233 -14.41 -24.59 3.04
N GLY A 234 -14.71 -23.40 2.52
CA GLY A 234 -14.34 -22.99 1.17
C GLY A 234 -12.83 -22.80 0.96
N ILE A 235 -12.06 -22.58 2.04
CA ILE A 235 -10.61 -22.43 2.00
C ILE A 235 -9.94 -23.67 2.62
N ARG A 236 -9.08 -24.34 1.84
CA ARG A 236 -8.32 -25.51 2.32
C ARG A 236 -7.32 -25.12 3.42
N SER A 237 -7.11 -26.03 4.36
CA SER A 237 -6.13 -25.86 5.45
C SER A 237 -4.68 -25.70 4.97
N SER A 238 -4.35 -26.12 3.75
CA SER A 238 -3.03 -25.91 3.14
C SER A 238 -2.80 -24.48 2.61
N GLN A 239 -3.83 -23.65 2.48
CA GLN A 239 -3.70 -22.27 2.00
C GLN A 239 -3.02 -21.39 3.05
N HIS A 240 -1.85 -20.84 2.72
CA HIS A 240 -1.10 -20.00 3.67
C HIS A 240 -1.11 -18.52 3.31
N GLY A 241 -1.14 -18.19 2.02
CA GLY A 241 -1.15 -16.81 1.56
C GLY A 241 -2.45 -16.11 1.96
N PHE A 242 -2.33 -14.87 2.47
CA PHE A 242 -3.44 -14.00 2.86
C PHE A 242 -4.36 -14.53 3.97
N MET A 243 -3.92 -15.55 4.72
CA MET A 243 -4.69 -16.11 5.84
C MET A 243 -4.18 -15.57 7.18
N GLN A 244 -5.10 -15.18 8.07
CA GLN A 244 -4.77 -14.76 9.42
C GLN A 244 -4.05 -15.90 10.19
N GLY A 245 -3.00 -15.54 10.94
CA GLY A 245 -2.21 -16.51 11.72
C GLY A 245 -1.28 -17.41 10.89
N ARG A 246 -1.22 -17.24 9.57
CA ARG A 246 -0.35 -18.01 8.66
C ARG A 246 0.69 -17.11 8.01
N SER A 247 1.84 -17.67 7.67
CA SER A 247 2.94 -16.95 7.01
C SER A 247 3.70 -17.84 6.03
N CYS A 248 4.65 -17.26 5.30
CA CYS A 248 5.59 -18.04 4.49
C CYS A 248 6.37 -19.07 5.33
N LEU A 249 6.67 -18.74 6.59
CA LEU A 249 7.39 -19.63 7.49
C LEU A 249 6.54 -20.85 7.87
N THR A 250 5.28 -20.65 8.25
CA THR A 250 4.40 -21.78 8.61
C THR A 250 4.13 -22.68 7.40
N ASN A 251 4.05 -22.10 6.19
CA ASN A 251 3.98 -22.88 4.95
C ASN A 251 5.22 -23.76 4.76
N LEU A 252 6.41 -23.16 4.91
CA LEU A 252 7.67 -23.86 4.75
C LEU A 252 7.84 -24.99 5.78
N ILE A 253 7.45 -24.74 7.04
CA ILE A 253 7.45 -25.76 8.09
C ILE A 253 6.50 -26.90 7.74
N SER A 254 5.26 -26.59 7.32
CA SER A 254 4.28 -27.61 6.91
C SER A 254 4.77 -28.44 5.74
N PHE A 255 5.44 -27.82 4.77
CA PHE A 255 6.04 -28.52 3.63
C PHE A 255 7.18 -29.44 4.09
N TYR A 256 8.15 -28.92 4.83
CA TYR A 256 9.29 -29.73 5.29
C TYR A 256 8.85 -30.88 6.19
N TYR A 257 7.88 -30.68 7.07
CA TYR A 257 7.34 -31.75 7.90
C TYR A 257 6.83 -32.94 7.07
N GLN A 258 6.15 -32.67 5.96
CA GLN A 258 5.69 -33.72 5.03
C GLN A 258 6.85 -34.39 4.30
N VAL A 259 7.81 -33.59 3.82
CA VAL A 259 8.99 -34.10 3.11
C VAL A 259 9.83 -34.99 4.01
N THR A 260 10.18 -34.54 5.21
CA THR A 260 11.03 -35.29 6.15
C THR A 260 10.35 -36.59 6.56
N HIS A 261 9.04 -36.57 6.83
CA HIS A 261 8.31 -37.79 7.17
C HIS A 261 8.34 -38.85 6.05
N LEU A 262 8.23 -38.43 4.78
CA LEU A 262 8.32 -39.35 3.64
C LEU A 262 9.74 -39.87 3.43
N VAL A 263 10.74 -39.00 3.58
CA VAL A 263 12.16 -39.37 3.46
C VAL A 263 12.59 -40.34 4.56
N ASP A 264 12.17 -40.11 5.81
CA ASP A 264 12.43 -41.00 6.95
C ASP A 264 11.78 -42.38 6.75
N ALA A 265 10.66 -42.44 6.03
CA ALA A 265 10.02 -43.68 5.62
C ALA A 265 10.67 -44.34 4.38
N GLY A 266 11.80 -43.83 3.90
CA GLY A 266 12.53 -44.33 2.74
C GLY A 266 11.86 -44.06 1.38
N LYS A 267 10.90 -43.14 1.32
CA LYS A 267 10.18 -42.79 0.08
C LYS A 267 10.87 -41.63 -0.64
N SER A 268 10.84 -41.64 -1.97
CA SER A 268 11.25 -40.52 -2.81
C SER A 268 10.18 -39.42 -2.81
N VAL A 269 10.60 -38.16 -2.90
CA VAL A 269 9.71 -36.99 -2.93
C VAL A 269 10.08 -36.09 -4.10
N ASP A 270 9.11 -35.78 -4.95
CA ASP A 270 9.23 -34.83 -6.06
C ASP A 270 8.40 -33.58 -5.77
N GLY A 271 8.99 -32.40 -6.01
CA GLY A 271 8.34 -31.11 -5.79
C GLY A 271 8.03 -30.39 -7.09
N VAL A 272 6.77 -29.98 -7.28
CA VAL A 272 6.34 -29.18 -8.43
C VAL A 272 6.01 -27.75 -7.97
N TYR A 273 6.71 -26.76 -8.53
CA TYR A 273 6.46 -25.35 -8.26
C TYR A 273 5.68 -24.72 -9.42
N LEU A 274 4.53 -24.15 -9.10
CA LEU A 274 3.65 -23.47 -10.06
C LEU A 274 3.57 -21.99 -9.69
N ASP A 275 3.68 -21.11 -10.69
CA ASP A 275 3.48 -19.67 -10.52
C ASP A 275 2.60 -19.12 -11.65
N PHE A 276 1.68 -18.24 -11.30
CA PHE A 276 0.78 -17.62 -12.25
C PHE A 276 1.32 -16.26 -12.69
N ARG A 277 1.32 -16.03 -14.01
CA ARG A 277 1.77 -14.75 -14.56
C ARG A 277 0.72 -13.66 -14.33
N LYS A 278 1.08 -12.64 -13.53
CA LYS A 278 0.30 -11.41 -13.34
C LYS A 278 -1.15 -11.65 -12.89
N VAL A 279 -1.37 -12.58 -11.96
CA VAL A 279 -2.69 -13.01 -11.44
C VAL A 279 -3.73 -11.89 -11.33
N PHE A 280 -3.44 -10.83 -10.59
CA PHE A 280 -4.41 -9.74 -10.36
C PHE A 280 -4.89 -9.02 -11.63
N ASN A 281 -4.13 -9.10 -12.73
CA ASN A 281 -4.48 -8.45 -14.00
C ASN A 281 -5.12 -9.42 -15.01
N THR A 282 -5.05 -10.73 -14.76
CA THR A 282 -5.45 -11.78 -15.71
C THR A 282 -6.67 -12.59 -15.26
N VAL A 283 -7.19 -12.35 -14.05
CA VAL A 283 -8.39 -13.03 -13.55
C VAL A 283 -9.62 -12.55 -14.32
N SER A 284 -10.44 -13.50 -14.79
CA SER A 284 -11.71 -13.19 -15.47
C SER A 284 -12.76 -12.77 -14.47
N HIS A 285 -13.43 -11.64 -14.72
CA HIS A 285 -14.50 -11.16 -13.84
C HIS A 285 -15.71 -12.09 -13.86
N SER A 286 -16.05 -12.67 -15.02
CA SER A 286 -17.15 -13.62 -15.18
C SER A 286 -16.96 -14.98 -14.50
N ILE A 287 -15.73 -15.31 -14.10
CA ILE A 287 -15.44 -16.53 -13.34
C ILE A 287 -15.38 -16.22 -11.85
N LEU A 288 -14.98 -14.98 -11.50
CA LEU A 288 -14.78 -14.56 -10.12
C LEU A 288 -16.10 -14.15 -9.44
N LEU A 289 -16.96 -13.45 -10.17
CA LEU A 289 -18.29 -13.00 -9.74
C LEU A 289 -19.34 -14.04 -10.16
#